data_AF-A0A9C9JPS6-F1
#
_entry.id   AF-A0A9C9JPS6-F1
#
_cell.length_a   1.000
_cell.length_b   1.000
_cell.length_c   1.000
_cell.angle_alpha   90.00
_cell.angle_beta   90.00
_cell.angle_gamma   90.00
#
_symmetry.space_group_name_H-M   'P 1'
#
loop_
_entity.id
_entity.type
_entity.pdbx_description
1 polymer ?
#
loop_
_entity_poly.entity_id
_entity_poly.type
_entity_poly.pdbx_seq_one_letter_code
_entity_poly.pdbx_strand_id
1 'polypeptide(L)'
;MITTTDIGCLVARAQAGELPVESRSFVIDYDTAKWLDAGAAYYLLSPELPTPMSYGIAAFARGEGANVLAEQYAGQVMDWRTLLEEFKP
;
A
#
# COMPACT_ATOMS: atom_id res chain seq x y z
N MET A 1 -8.50 15.33 -6.54
CA MET A 1 -7.09 15.04 -6.21
C MET A 1 -7.07 14.52 -4.78
N ILE A 2 -6.85 13.22 -4.59
CA ILE A 2 -6.75 12.62 -3.24
C ILE A 2 -5.36 12.94 -2.72
N THR A 3 -5.29 13.84 -1.75
CA THR A 3 -4.06 14.32 -1.12
C THR A 3 -3.64 13.33 -0.03
N THR A 4 -2.49 12.67 -0.24
CA THR A 4 -1.57 12.14 0.80
C THR A 4 -2.22 11.62 2.08
N THR A 5 -3.21 10.75 1.96
CA THR A 5 -3.69 9.92 3.06
C THR A 5 -2.91 8.61 3.00
N ASP A 6 -2.48 8.11 4.15
CA ASP A 6 -1.71 6.86 4.25
C ASP A 6 -2.37 5.72 3.45
N ILE A 7 -1.57 4.75 2.99
CA ILE A 7 -2.06 3.66 2.13
C ILE A 7 -3.22 2.93 2.82
N GLY A 8 -3.20 2.80 4.14
CA GLY A 8 -4.31 2.19 4.89
C GLY A 8 -5.63 2.95 4.74
N CYS A 9 -5.61 4.28 4.75
CA CYS A 9 -6.79 5.10 4.49
C CYS A 9 -7.29 4.94 3.05
N LEU A 10 -6.37 4.86 2.08
CA LEU A 10 -6.74 4.64 0.68
C LEU A 10 -7.45 3.29 0.50
N VAL A 11 -6.92 2.24 1.11
CA VAL A 11 -7.50 0.89 1.10
C VAL A 11 -8.88 0.88 1.75
N ALA A 12 -9.03 1.48 2.94
CA ALA A 12 -10.33 1.53 3.63
C ALA A 12 -11.41 2.22 2.79
N ARG A 13 -11.06 3.33 2.10
CA ARG A 13 -11.98 4.04 1.20
C ARG A 13 -12.30 3.24 -0.06
N ALA A 14 -11.32 2.51 -0.59
CA ALA A 14 -11.54 1.60 -1.71
C ALA A 14 -12.51 0.47 -1.34
N GLN A 15 -12.33 -0.15 -0.17
CA GLN A 15 -13.22 -1.18 0.37
C GLN A 15 -14.64 -0.64 0.63
N ALA A 16 -14.78 0.61 1.06
CA ALA A 16 -16.06 1.27 1.25
C ALA A 16 -16.76 1.69 -0.07
N GLY A 17 -16.12 1.48 -1.23
CA GLY A 17 -16.66 1.90 -2.52
C GLY A 17 -16.67 3.42 -2.73
N GLU A 18 -15.91 4.16 -1.94
CA GLU A 18 -15.84 5.63 -2.00
C GLU A 18 -14.88 6.16 -3.06
N LEU A 19 -14.16 5.25 -3.73
CA LEU A 19 -13.32 5.60 -4.87
C LEU A 19 -14.16 5.51 -6.16
N PRO A 20 -14.27 6.60 -6.94
CA PRO A 20 -14.90 6.52 -8.26
C PRO A 20 -14.20 5.48 -9.13
N VAL A 21 -14.97 4.71 -9.91
CA VAL A 21 -14.46 3.61 -10.77
C VAL A 21 -13.37 4.05 -11.75
N GLU A 22 -13.42 5.30 -12.21
CA GLU A 22 -12.46 5.92 -13.13
C GLU A 22 -11.21 6.48 -12.42
N SER A 23 -11.16 6.41 -11.08
CA SER A 23 -10.10 7.06 -10.30
C SER A 23 -8.82 6.24 -10.33
N ARG A 24 -7.78 6.80 -10.93
CA ARG A 24 -6.42 6.34 -10.68
C ARG A 24 -5.97 6.84 -9.32
N SER A 25 -5.73 5.90 -8.42
CA SER A 25 -5.10 6.15 -7.13
C SER A 25 -3.60 6.07 -7.30
N PHE A 26 -2.88 6.98 -6.64
CA PHE A 26 -1.42 6.97 -6.66
C PHE A 26 -0.89 6.82 -5.24
N VAL A 27 0.14 6.01 -5.09
CA VAL A 27 0.87 5.79 -3.83
C VAL A 27 2.33 6.20 -4.01
N ILE A 28 3.02 6.46 -2.91
CA ILE A 28 4.44 6.81 -2.94
C ILE A 28 5.25 5.54 -2.71
N ASP A 29 6.18 5.28 -3.62
CA ASP A 29 7.18 4.21 -3.52
C ASP A 29 8.07 4.44 -2.29
N TYR A 30 8.23 3.39 -1.49
CA TYR A 30 8.99 3.44 -0.23
C TYR A 30 10.47 3.75 -0.45
N ASP A 31 11.09 3.18 -1.49
CA ASP A 31 12.53 3.32 -1.73
C ASP A 31 12.89 4.63 -2.44
N THR A 32 12.08 5.04 -3.41
CA THR A 32 12.41 6.12 -4.35
C THR A 32 11.59 7.39 -4.15
N ALA A 33 10.58 7.36 -3.28
CA ALA A 33 9.62 8.44 -3.06
C ALA A 33 8.88 8.90 -4.34
N LYS A 34 8.84 8.05 -5.37
CA LYS A 34 8.15 8.35 -6.64
C LYS A 34 6.69 7.92 -6.56
N TRP A 35 5.85 8.60 -7.34
CA TRP A 35 4.46 8.20 -7.51
C TRP A 35 4.35 6.91 -8.31
N LEU A 36 3.56 5.97 -7.80
CA LEU A 36 3.20 4.71 -8.45
C LEU A 36 1.69 4.65 -8.63
N ASP A 37 1.26 4.00 -9.70
CA ASP A 37 -0.14 3.59 -9.83
C ASP A 37 -0.44 2.53 -8.76
N ALA A 38 -1.44 2.81 -7.93
CA ALA A 38 -1.78 1.93 -6.81
C ALA A 38 -2.19 0.53 -7.28
N GLY A 39 -2.84 0.42 -8.44
CA GLY A 39 -3.27 -0.86 -8.99
C GLY A 39 -2.13 -1.72 -9.55
N ALA A 40 -0.97 -1.10 -9.86
CA ALA A 40 0.20 -1.78 -10.41
C ALA A 40 1.35 -1.93 -9.40
N ALA A 41 1.21 -1.39 -8.19
CA ALA A 41 2.20 -1.48 -7.12
C ALA A 41 2.11 -2.80 -6.35
N TYR A 42 3.20 -3.12 -5.67
CA TYR A 42 3.28 -4.18 -4.67
C TYR A 42 3.26 -3.57 -3.28
N TYR A 43 2.67 -4.28 -2.34
CA TYR A 43 2.48 -3.80 -0.98
C TYR A 43 3.08 -4.75 0.02
N LEU A 44 3.83 -4.21 0.97
CA LEU A 44 4.23 -4.92 2.15
C LEU A 44 3.28 -4.54 3.28
N LEU A 45 2.62 -5.53 3.88
CA LEU A 45 1.87 -5.37 5.12
C LEU A 45 2.69 -5.98 6.26
N SER A 46 3.09 -5.16 7.23
CA SER A 46 3.68 -5.61 8.48
C SER A 46 3.25 -4.71 9.63
N PRO A 47 2.72 -5.25 10.74
CA PRO A 47 2.40 -4.46 11.93
C PRO A 47 3.64 -3.87 12.61
N GLU A 48 4.84 -4.40 12.32
CA GLU A 48 6.11 -3.90 12.86
C GLU A 48 6.71 -2.78 12.00
N LEU A 49 6.15 -2.53 10.81
CA LEU A 49 6.65 -1.50 9.92
C LEU A 49 6.25 -0.10 10.43
N PRO A 50 7.21 0.76 10.80
CA PRO A 50 6.91 2.09 11.28
C PRO A 50 6.42 2.96 10.11
N THR A 51 5.12 3.24 10.11
CA THR A 51 4.47 4.12 9.14
C THR A 51 3.87 5.33 9.86
N PRO A 52 3.79 6.51 9.23
CA PRO A 52 3.32 7.74 9.90
C PRO A 52 1.94 7.60 10.54
N MET A 53 1.05 6.80 9.95
CA MET A 53 -0.29 6.52 10.48
C MET A 53 -0.42 5.11 11.11
N SER A 54 0.70 4.40 11.29
CA SER A 54 0.77 3.09 11.94
C SER A 54 -0.07 1.97 11.31
N TYR A 55 -0.45 2.08 10.03
CA TYR A 55 -1.14 1.00 9.31
C TYR A 55 -0.20 -0.13 8.89
N GLY A 56 1.11 0.11 8.89
CA GLY A 56 2.10 -0.91 8.60
C GLY A 56 2.18 -1.28 7.12
N ILE A 57 1.80 -0.38 6.22
CA ILE A 57 1.77 -0.62 4.78
C ILE A 57 2.85 0.21 4.07
N ALA A 58 3.67 -0.43 3.25
CA ALA A 58 4.57 0.24 2.30
C ALA A 58 4.30 -0.21 0.87
N ALA A 59 4.42 0.71 -0.09
CA ALA A 59 4.27 0.43 -1.51
C ALA A 59 5.63 0.36 -2.20
N PHE A 60 5.77 -0.55 -3.16
CA PHE A 60 6.97 -0.77 -3.95
C PHE A 60 6.63 -0.91 -5.42
N ALA A 61 7.48 -0.37 -6.29
CA ALA A 61 7.36 -0.53 -7.73
C ALA A 61 7.61 -1.97 -8.20
N ARG A 62 8.34 -2.77 -7.41
CA ARG A 62 8.72 -4.16 -7.73
C ARG A 62 8.62 -5.03 -6.47
N GLY A 63 8.12 -6.26 -6.64
CA GLY A 63 8.02 -7.23 -5.55
C GLY A 63 9.35 -7.59 -4.89
N GLU A 64 10.47 -7.50 -5.61
CA GLU A 64 11.82 -7.75 -5.07
C GLU A 64 12.16 -6.79 -3.91
N GLY A 65 11.85 -5.50 -4.04
CA GLY A 65 12.07 -4.52 -2.97
C GLY A 65 11.21 -4.80 -1.74
N ALA A 66 9.96 -5.19 -1.98
CA ALA A 66 9.03 -5.56 -0.92
C ALA A 66 9.48 -6.82 -0.16
N ASN A 67 10.07 -7.81 -0.84
CA ASN A 67 10.55 -9.05 -0.23
C ASN A 67 11.70 -8.81 0.76
N VAL A 68 12.63 -7.91 0.43
CA VAL A 68 13.76 -7.58 1.32
C VAL A 68 13.26 -6.98 2.63
N LEU A 69 12.31 -6.04 2.58
CA LEU A 69 11.71 -5.50 3.81
C LEU A 69 10.79 -6.51 4.51
N ALA A 70 10.13 -7.43 3.78
CA ALA A 70 9.34 -8.50 4.37
C ALA A 70 10.17 -9.42 5.26
N GLU A 71 11.39 -9.77 4.86
CA GLU A 71 12.30 -10.57 5.70
C GLU A 71 12.69 -9.81 6.98
N GLN A 72 12.91 -8.49 6.87
CA GLN A 72 13.33 -7.66 8.00
C GLN A 72 12.19 -7.41 9.01
N TYR A 73 10.97 -7.23 8.54
CA TYR A 73 9.81 -6.84 9.35
C TYR A 73 8.76 -7.95 9.48
N ALA A 74 9.12 -9.20 9.15
CA ALA A 74 8.20 -10.36 9.13
C ALA A 74 6.86 -10.06 8.41
N GLY A 75 6.93 -9.29 7.32
CA GLY A 75 5.76 -8.79 6.61
C GLY A 75 5.35 -9.66 5.43
N GLN A 76 4.12 -9.45 4.96
CA GLN A 76 3.57 -10.15 3.82
C GLN A 76 3.53 -9.23 2.59
N VAL A 77 4.13 -9.69 1.50
CA VAL A 77 4.05 -9.00 0.20
C VAL A 77 2.78 -9.43 -0.53
N MET A 78 2.03 -8.46 -1.03
CA MET A 78 0.75 -8.67 -1.71
C MET A 78 0.54 -7.66 -2.84
N ASP A 79 -0.29 -8.01 -3.80
CA ASP A 79 -0.75 -7.09 -4.84
C ASP A 79 -1.93 -6.23 -4.34
N TRP A 80 -2.33 -5.24 -5.13
CA TRP A 80 -3.43 -4.33 -4.77
C TRP A 80 -4.74 -5.08 -4.46
N ARG A 81 -5.09 -6.08 -5.27
CA ARG A 81 -6.34 -6.82 -5.10
C ARG A 81 -6.35 -7.60 -3.79
N THR A 82 -5.25 -8.30 -3.51
CA THR A 82 -5.08 -9.07 -2.28
C THR A 82 -5.06 -8.15 -1.06
N LEU A 83 -4.45 -6.97 -1.16
CA LEU A 83 -4.48 -5.97 -0.09
C LEU A 83 -5.91 -5.50 0.22
N LEU A 84 -6.73 -5.24 -0.82
CA LEU A 84 -8.14 -4.88 -0.62
C LEU A 84 -8.97 -6.01 0.02
N GLU A 85 -8.60 -7.27 -0.20
CA GLU A 85 -9.31 -8.45 0.33
C GLU A 85 -8.90 -8.75 1.79
N GLU A 86 -7.61 -8.64 2.10
CA GLU A 86 -7.01 -9.11 3.36
C GLU A 86 -6.83 -8.01 4.43
N PHE A 87 -6.63 -6.75 4.01
CA PHE A 87 -6.40 -5.67 4.98
C PHE A 87 -7.66 -5.37 5.79
N LYS A 88 -7.50 -5.36 7.12
CA LYS A 88 -8.54 -5.00 8.08
C LYS A 88 -7.97 -3.87 8.95
N PRO A 89 -8.51 -2.64 8.83
CA PRO A 89 -8.04 -1.50 9.61
C PRO A 89 -8.33 -1.61 11.10
#